data_AF-A0A7J4THE8-F1
#
_entry.id   AF-A0A7J4THE8-F1
#
_cell.length_a   1.000
_cell.length_b   1.000
_cell.length_c   1.000
_cell.angle_alpha   90.00
_cell.angle_beta   90.00
_cell.angle_gamma   90.00
#
_symmetry.space_group_name_H-M   'P 1'
#
loop_
_entity.id
_entity.type
_entity.pdbx_description
1 polymer ?
#
loop_
_entity_poly.entity_id
_entity_poly.type
_entity_poly.pdbx_seq_one_letter_code
_entity_poly.pdbx_strand_id
1 'polypeptide(L)' 'MVLGINDPWIWGAYIGCILVTLLCVVYGIINWNKGGEDEKKQIKEEVEWHKKEKEMEEKELGLWDEYDE' A
#
# COMPACT_ATOMS: atom_id res chain seq x y z
N MET A 1 36.66 28.16 -4.76
CA MET A 1 36.59 27.45 -3.47
C MET A 1 35.23 27.67 -2.86
N VAL A 2 34.35 26.67 -2.88
CA VAL A 2 33.06 26.70 -2.17
C VAL A 2 33.21 25.76 -0.97
N LEU A 3 33.02 26.27 0.25
CA LEU A 3 33.12 25.50 1.50
C LEU A 3 34.45 24.74 1.73
N GLY A 4 35.58 25.25 1.22
CA GLY A 4 36.89 24.60 1.39
C GLY A 4 37.13 23.36 0.50
N ILE A 5 36.15 22.98 -0.33
CA ILE A 5 36.27 21.92 -1.33
C ILE A 5 36.64 22.58 -2.67
N ASN A 6 37.77 22.18 -3.26
CA ASN A 6 38.26 22.71 -4.54
C ASN A 6 37.80 21.89 -5.74
N ASP A 7 37.36 20.65 -5.52
CA ASP A 7 37.03 19.71 -6.59
C ASP A 7 35.55 19.79 -6.98
N PRO A 8 35.23 20.17 -8.24
CA PRO A 8 33.85 20.29 -8.71
C PRO A 8 33.07 18.97 -8.69
N TRP A 9 33.75 17.82 -8.77
CA TRP A 9 33.11 16.50 -8.78
C TRP A 9 32.52 16.15 -7.42
N ILE A 10 33.24 16.49 -6.36
CA ILE A 10 32.78 16.30 -4.97
C ILE A 10 31.54 17.15 -4.69
N TRP A 11 31.53 18.40 -5.17
CA TRP A 11 30.36 19.27 -5.03
C TRP A 11 29.14 18.73 -5.78
N GLY A 12 29.35 18.21 -6.99
CA GLY A 12 28.33 17.51 -7.76
C GLY A 12 27.76 16.30 -7.03
N ALA A 13 28.60 15.52 -6.33
CA ALA A 13 28.15 14.37 -5.55
C ALA A 13 27.24 14.78 -4.38
N TYR A 14 27.59 15.84 -3.63
CA TYR A 14 26.74 16.34 -2.54
C TYR A 14 25.37 16.80 -3.02
N ILE A 15 25.32 17.56 -4.11
CA ILE A 15 24.05 17.99 -4.72
C ILE A 15 23.27 16.77 -5.24
N GLY A 16 23.95 15.83 -5.88
CA GLY A 16 23.37 14.58 -6.36
C GLY A 16 22.70 13.79 -5.22
N CYS A 17 23.35 13.63 -4.07
CA CYS A 17 22.77 12.97 -2.91
C CYS A 17 21.49 13.67 -2.44
N ILE A 18 21.50 15.01 -2.33
CA ILE A 18 20.32 15.78 -1.92
C ILE A 18 19.19 15.60 -2.93
N LEU A 19 19.48 15.65 -4.23
CA LEU A 19 18.48 15.45 -5.29
C LEU A 19 17.89 14.04 -5.24
N VAL A 20 18.71 13.00 -5.06
CA VAL A 20 18.23 11.62 -4.94
C VAL A 20 17.33 11.47 -3.71
N THR A 21 17.72 12.02 -2.56
CA THR A 21 16.88 12.01 -1.35
C THR A 21 15.53 12.68 -1.61
N LEU A 22 15.53 13.86 -2.25
CA LEU A 22 14.29 14.55 -2.60
C LEU A 22 13.41 13.73 -3.55
N LEU A 23 14.00 13.11 -4.57
CA LEU A 23 13.26 12.23 -5.50
C LEU A 23 12.63 11.04 -4.76
N CYS A 24 13.36 10.38 -3.86
CA CYS A 24 12.85 9.28 -3.05
C CYS A 24 11.67 9.71 -2.16
N VAL A 25 11.81 10.86 -1.47
CA VAL A 25 10.75 11.38 -0.60
C VAL A 25 9.51 11.75 -1.40
N VAL A 26 9.66 12.50 -2.50
CA VAL A 26 8.53 12.91 -3.34
C VAL A 26 7.82 11.69 -3.94
N TYR A 27 8.57 10.73 -4.48
CA TYR A 27 8.01 9.50 -5.00
C TYR A 27 7.26 8.72 -3.92
N GLY A 28 7.85 8.57 -2.73
CA GLY A 28 7.22 7.95 -1.58
C GLY A 28 5.88 8.61 -1.25
N ILE A 29 5.85 9.94 -1.08
CA ILE A 29 4.62 10.69 -0.78
C ILE A 29 3.54 10.50 -1.86
N ILE A 30 3.91 10.55 -3.15
CA ILE A 30 2.94 10.37 -4.25
C ILE A 30 2.39 8.95 -4.28
N ASN A 31 3.20 7.95 -3.95
CA ASN A 31 2.85 6.54 -4.10
C ASN A 31 2.35 5.89 -2.81
N TRP A 32 2.47 6.52 -1.64
CA TRP A 32 2.17 5.89 -0.34
C TRP A 32 0.71 5.44 -0.18
N ASN A 33 -0.22 6.06 -0.89
CA ASN A 33 -1.66 5.79 -0.76
C ASN A 33 -2.26 5.02 -1.95
N LYS A 34 -1.43 4.55 -2.89
CA LYS A 34 -1.91 3.81 -4.08
C LYS A 34 -2.04 2.30 -3.87
N GLY A 35 -1.57 1.77 -2.74
CA GLY A 35 -1.67 0.34 -2.43
C GLY A 35 -3.08 -0.15 -2.09
N GLY A 36 -4.01 0.75 -1.76
CA GLY A 36 -5.38 0.42 -1.34
C GLY A 36 -6.42 0.39 -2.47
N GLU A 37 -6.04 0.61 -3.73
CA GLU A 37 -7.02 0.61 -4.84
C GLU A 37 -7.71 -0.76 -5.01
N ASP A 38 -6.99 -1.86 -4.75
CA ASP A 38 -7.54 -3.21 -4.76
C ASP A 38 -8.18 -3.65 -3.44
N GLU A 39 -8.05 -2.87 -2.36
CA GLU A 39 -8.59 -3.21 -1.04
C GLU A 39 -10.13 -3.27 -1.09
N LYS A 40 -10.76 -2.27 -1.72
CA LYS A 40 -12.23 -2.24 -1.87
C LYS A 40 -12.77 -3.40 -2.69
N LYS A 41 -11.99 -3.92 -3.63
CA LYS A 41 -12.36 -5.05 -4.48
C LYS A 41 -12.24 -6.36 -3.70
N GLN A 42 -11.13 -6.53 -2.98
CA GLN A 42 -10.89 -7.68 -2.10
C GLN A 42 -11.96 -7.78 -1.00
N ILE A 43 -12.29 -6.66 -0.34
CA ILE A 43 -13.35 -6.62 0.69
C ILE A 43 -14.70 -7.07 0.12
N LYS A 44 -15.05 -6.62 -1.10
CA LYS A 44 -16.32 -7.03 -1.72
C LYS A 44 -16.35 -8.52 -2.07
N GLU A 45 -15.23 -9.04 -2.57
CA GLU A 45 -15.09 -10.45 -2.91
C GLU A 45 -15.22 -11.32 -1.64
N GLU A 46 -14.53 -10.95 -0.56
CA GLU A 46 -14.60 -11.64 0.73
C GLU A 46 -16.03 -11.66 1.31
N VAL A 47 -16.72 -10.52 1.29
CA VAL A 47 -18.14 -10.43 1.73
C VAL A 47 -19.05 -11.32 0.88
N GLU A 48 -18.83 -11.40 -0.44
CA GLU A 48 -19.63 -12.25 -1.33
C GLU A 48 -19.38 -13.74 -1.06
N TRP A 49 -18.13 -14.13 -0.81
CA TRP A 49 -17.77 -15.49 -0.41
C TRP A 49 -18.41 -15.89 0.91
N HIS A 50 -18.28 -15.07 1.96
CA HIS A 50 -18.92 -15.33 3.25
C HIS A 50 -20.44 -15.50 3.13
N LYS A 51 -21.09 -14.67 2.31
CA LYS A 51 -22.53 -14.80 2.08
C LYS A 51 -22.90 -16.09 1.36
N LYS A 52 -22.10 -16.49 0.36
CA LYS A 52 -22.30 -17.75 -0.38
C LYS A 52 -22.07 -18.97 0.50
N GLU A 53 -21.05 -18.93 1.37
CA GLU A 53 -20.76 -19.98 2.33
C GLU A 53 -21.93 -20.17 3.28
N LYS A 54 -22.42 -19.08 3.91
CA LYS A 54 -23.60 -19.11 4.78
C LYS A 54 -24.85 -19.65 4.07
N GLU A 55 -25.09 -19.24 2.83
CA GLU A 55 -26.22 -19.77 2.04
C GLU A 55 -26.07 -21.28 1.73
N MET A 56 -24.86 -21.77 1.49
CA MET A 56 -24.63 -23.21 1.27
C MET A 56 -24.79 -24.00 2.57
N GLU A 57 -24.28 -23.50 3.68
CA GLU A 57 -24.45 -24.11 5.00
C GLU A 57 -25.94 -24.19 5.40
N GLU A 58 -26.69 -23.12 5.20
CA GLU A 58 -28.12 -23.08 5.51
C GLU A 58 -28.91 -24.05 4.61
N LYS A 59 -28.63 -24.09 3.30
CA LYS A 59 -29.36 -24.94 2.33
C LYS A 59 -29.00 -26.41 2.40
N GLU A 60 -27.71 -26.74 2.54
CA GLU A 60 -27.21 -28.13 2.46
C GLU A 60 -27.16 -28.80 3.84
N LEU A 61 -26.80 -28.06 4.88
CA LEU A 61 -26.66 -28.62 6.24
C LEU A 61 -27.87 -28.35 7.13
N GLY A 62 -28.75 -27.41 6.77
CA GLY A 62 -29.90 -27.02 7.59
C GLY A 62 -29.49 -26.45 8.95
N LEU A 63 -28.23 -26.03 9.08
CA LEU A 63 -27.69 -25.37 10.26
C LEU A 63 -28.16 -23.92 10.22
N TRP A 64 -29.04 -23.57 11.15
CA TRP A 64 -29.36 -22.19 11.44
C TRP A 64 -28.35 -21.70 12.48
N ASP A 65 -27.62 -20.63 12.19
CA ASP A 65 -26.71 -20.00 13.14
C ASP A 65 -27.50 -19.51 14.35
N GLU A 66 -27.37 -20.23 15.46
CA GLU A 66 -27.84 -19.82 16.79
C GLU A 66 -26.84 -18.85 17.48
N TYR A 67 -25.82 -18.37 16.75
CA TYR A 67 -24.78 -17.46 17.24
C TYR A 67 -24.57 -16.25 16.28
N ASP A 68 -25.57 -15.38 16.20
CA ASP A 68 -25.40 -13.98 15.75
C ASP A 68 -26.03 -13.08 16.84
N GLU A 69 -25.35 -12.93 17.98
CA GLU A 69 -25.56 -11.83 18.96
C GLU A 69 -24.41 -10.81 18.85
#